data_AF-A0A7W7FAH5-F1
#
_entry.id   AF-A0A7W7FAH5-F1
#
_cell.length_a   1.000
_cell.length_b   1.000
_cell.length_c   1.000
_cell.angle_alpha   90.00
_cell.angle_beta   90.00
_cell.angle_gamma   90.00
#
_symmetry.space_group_name_H-M   'P 1'
#
loop_
_entity.id
_entity.type
_entity.pdbx_description
1 polymer ?
#
loop_
_entity_poly.entity_id
_entity_poly.type
_entity_poly.pdbx_seq_one_letter_code
_entity_poly.pdbx_strand_id
1 'polypeptide(L)'
;MISFFDERQLLHAPLRELHNGAWTPYAECPDRARGIRAALETAEPARDFGMGPIEAVHDADYLALLFGLDFLQVFVIVISPP
;
A
#
# COMPACT_ATOMS: atom_id res chain seq x y z
N MET A 1 -5.04 -6.71 -21.43
CA MET A 1 -5.32 -6.88 -19.99
C MET A 1 -5.32 -5.51 -19.36
N ILE A 2 -6.24 -5.22 -18.43
CA ILE A 2 -6.30 -3.91 -17.76
C ILE A 2 -5.43 -4.00 -16.50
N SER A 3 -4.64 -2.96 -16.26
CA SER A 3 -3.70 -2.84 -15.14
C SER A 3 -3.85 -1.47 -14.49
N PHE A 4 -3.77 -1.44 -13.17
CA PHE A 4 -3.81 -0.22 -12.38
C PHE A 4 -2.56 -0.13 -11.51
N PHE A 5 -2.01 1.08 -11.37
CA PHE A 5 -0.86 1.37 -10.53
C PHE A 5 -0.97 2.77 -9.94
N ASP A 6 -0.66 2.92 -8.66
CA ASP A 6 -0.67 4.22 -7.99
C ASP A 6 0.68 4.44 -7.28
N GLU A 7 1.34 5.56 -7.57
CA GLU A 7 2.65 5.89 -6.98
C GLU A 7 2.60 5.97 -5.45
N ARG A 8 1.42 6.22 -4.85
CA ARG A 8 1.24 6.22 -3.38
C ARG A 8 1.55 4.86 -2.76
N GLN A 9 1.49 3.77 -3.53
CA GLN A 9 1.89 2.43 -3.09
C GLN A 9 3.36 2.37 -2.67
N LEU A 10 4.21 3.26 -3.21
CA LEU A 10 5.65 3.27 -2.94
C LEU A 10 6.01 3.97 -1.62
N LEU A 11 5.04 4.61 -0.95
CA LEU A 11 5.25 5.30 0.33
C LEU A 11 5.42 4.34 1.51
N HIS A 12 4.95 3.10 1.37
CA HIS A 12 5.26 2.02 2.30
C HIS A 12 6.68 1.52 2.07
N ALA A 13 7.64 2.10 2.78
CA ALA A 13 9.05 1.74 2.67
C ALA A 13 9.72 1.49 4.05
N PRO A 14 9.24 0.52 4.85
CA PRO A 14 9.96 0.10 6.05
C PRO A 14 11.38 -0.34 5.69
N LEU A 15 12.34 -0.06 6.57
CA LEU A 15 13.74 -0.40 6.32
C LEU A 15 14.09 -1.83 6.72
N ARG A 16 13.34 -2.43 7.67
CA ARG A 16 13.67 -3.72 8.25
C ARG A 16 12.42 -4.54 8.57
N GLU A 17 12.58 -5.85 8.55
CA GLU A 17 11.65 -6.82 9.14
C GLU A 17 12.38 -7.69 10.15
N LEU A 18 11.61 -8.23 11.10
CA LEU A 18 12.10 -9.29 11.97
C LEU A 18 11.86 -10.63 11.26
N HIS A 19 12.93 -11.21 10.73
CA HIS A 19 12.88 -12.49 10.01
C HIS A 19 13.80 -13.50 10.70
N ASN A 20 13.24 -14.65 11.10
CA ASN A 20 13.97 -15.73 11.79
C ASN A 20 14.77 -15.26 13.02
N GLY A 21 14.20 -14.35 13.81
CA GLY A 21 14.80 -13.85 15.05
C GLY A 21 15.88 -12.78 14.86
N ALA A 22 16.11 -12.31 13.64
CA ALA A 22 17.05 -11.24 13.34
C ALA A 22 16.40 -10.10 12.55
N TRP A 23 16.93 -8.89 12.71
CA TRP A 23 16.55 -7.76 11.85
C TRP A 23 17.23 -7.93 10.48
N THR A 24 16.41 -8.00 9.43
CA THR A 24 16.87 -8.06 8.04
C THR A 24 16.31 -6.87 7.26
N PRO A 25 16.88 -6.51 6.10
CA PRO A 25 16.24 -5.57 5.18
C PRO A 25 14.82 -6.03 4.82
N TYR A 26 13.88 -5.09 4.71
CA TYR A 26 12.49 -5.39 4.38
C TYR A 26 12.37 -5.93 2.95
N ALA A 27 11.88 -7.16 2.76
CA ALA A 27 11.77 -7.79 1.45
C ALA A 27 10.66 -7.18 0.58
N GLU A 28 9.54 -6.76 1.17
CA GLU A 28 8.40 -6.13 0.47
C GLU A 28 8.67 -4.65 0.14
N CYS A 29 9.75 -4.39 -0.58
CA CYS A 29 10.23 -3.04 -0.86
C CYS A 29 9.61 -2.41 -2.14
N PRO A 30 9.65 -1.07 -2.27
CA PRO A 30 9.11 -0.36 -3.44
C PRO A 30 9.71 -0.78 -4.79
N ASP A 31 10.93 -1.32 -4.82
CA ASP A 31 11.57 -1.78 -6.05
C ASP A 31 10.83 -2.97 -6.68
N ARG A 32 10.12 -3.79 -5.89
CA ARG A 32 9.26 -4.85 -6.42
C ARG A 32 8.13 -4.27 -7.26
N ALA A 33 7.43 -3.28 -6.72
CA ALA A 33 6.33 -2.61 -7.39
C ALA A 33 6.80 -1.86 -8.65
N ARG A 34 7.95 -1.17 -8.58
CA ARG A 34 8.59 -0.54 -9.74
C ARG A 34 8.96 -1.55 -10.83
N GLY A 35 9.55 -2.68 -10.44
CA GLY A 35 9.91 -3.75 -11.37
C GLY A 35 8.70 -4.31 -12.12
N ILE A 36 7.60 -4.57 -11.40
CA ILE A 36 6.34 -5.02 -12.00
C ILE A 36 5.79 -3.93 -12.94
N ARG A 37 5.73 -2.67 -12.50
CA ARG A 37 5.26 -1.55 -13.31
C ARG A 37 6.07 -1.39 -14.61
N ALA A 38 7.38 -1.57 -14.56
CA ALA A 38 8.26 -1.49 -15.72
C ALA A 38 8.05 -2.64 -16.73
N ALA A 39 7.59 -3.80 -16.26
CA ALA A 39 7.25 -4.94 -17.12
C ALA A 39 5.86 -4.83 -17.76
N LEU A 40 5.01 -3.90 -17.31
CA LEU A 40 3.68 -3.67 -17.87
C LEU A 40 3.72 -2.61 -18.99
N GLU A 41 3.12 -2.92 -20.14
CA GLU A 41 2.99 -1.99 -21.26
C GLU A 41 2.17 -0.75 -20.89
N THR A 42 1.09 -0.96 -20.13
CA THR A 42 0.19 0.11 -19.66
C THR A 42 -0.12 -0.11 -18.19
N ALA A 43 -0.45 0.97 -17.48
CA ALA A 43 -1.08 0.93 -16.16
C ALA A 43 -1.80 2.26 -15.95
N GLU A 44 -3.08 2.21 -15.65
CA GLU A 44 -3.89 3.38 -15.34
C GLU A 44 -3.78 3.75 -13.85
N PRO A 45 -3.93 5.03 -13.48
CA PRO A 45 -4.00 5.40 -12.07
C PRO A 45 -5.23 4.77 -11.41
N ALA A 46 -5.10 4.39 -10.14
CA ALA A 46 -6.23 3.87 -9.38
C ALA A 46 -7.27 4.98 -9.13
N ARG A 47 -8.55 4.65 -9.33
CA ARG A 47 -9.66 5.53 -8.93
C ARG A 47 -9.89 5.43 -7.42
N ASP A 48 -10.18 6.58 -6.80
CA ASP A 48 -10.66 6.64 -5.42
C ASP A 48 -12.16 6.31 -5.35
N PHE A 49 -12.51 5.28 -4.58
CA PHE A 49 -13.87 4.82 -4.30
C PHE A 49 -14.30 5.12 -2.86
N GLY A 50 -13.47 5.80 -2.08
CA GLY A 50 -13.64 6.04 -0.65
C GLY A 50 -13.50 4.77 0.20
N MET A 51 -13.82 4.92 1.49
CA MET A 51 -13.66 3.86 2.49
C MET A 51 -14.75 2.78 2.50
N GLY A 52 -15.94 3.08 1.97
CA GLY A 52 -17.08 2.17 2.03
C GLY A 52 -16.80 0.74 1.56
N PRO A 53 -16.10 0.53 0.42
CA PRO A 53 -15.71 -0.83 -0.01
C PRO A 53 -14.74 -1.55 0.94
N ILE A 54 -13.85 -0.82 1.63
CA ILE A 54 -12.90 -1.39 2.60
C ILE A 54 -13.62 -1.74 3.90
N GLU A 55 -14.47 -0.84 4.40
CA GLU A 55 -15.31 -1.02 5.59
C GLU A 55 -16.33 -2.15 5.44
N ALA A 56 -16.76 -2.45 4.20
CA ALA A 56 -17.66 -3.57 3.94
C ALA A 56 -17.03 -4.96 4.21
N VAL A 57 -15.71 -5.03 4.36
CA VAL A 57 -14.95 -6.28 4.54
C VAL A 57 -14.17 -6.29 5.85
N HIS A 58 -13.70 -5.13 6.32
CA HIS A 58 -12.87 -5.00 7.51
C HIS A 58 -13.63 -4.45 8.71
N ASP A 59 -13.29 -4.97 9.90
CA ASP A 59 -13.81 -4.47 11.16
C ASP A 59 -13.40 -3.00 11.42
N ALA A 60 -14.30 -2.23 12.03
CA ALA A 60 -14.11 -0.81 12.25
C ALA A 60 -12.97 -0.51 13.23
N ASP A 61 -12.80 -1.31 14.29
CA ASP A 61 -11.72 -1.11 15.27
C ASP A 61 -10.36 -1.45 14.65
N TYR A 62 -10.32 -2.44 13.75
CA TYR A 62 -9.11 -2.75 12.97
C TYR A 62 -8.71 -1.58 12.05
N LEU A 63 -9.67 -1.00 11.33
CA LEU A 63 -9.39 0.17 10.50
C LEU A 63 -8.98 1.38 11.35
N ALA A 64 -9.63 1.60 12.50
CA ALA A 64 -9.25 2.65 13.44
C ALA A 64 -7.83 2.47 13.99
N LEU A 65 -7.40 1.22 14.26
CA LEU A 65 -6.03 0.90 14.66
C LEU A 65 -5.02 1.27 13.55
N LEU A 66 -5.32 0.96 12.29
CA LEU A 66 -4.46 1.26 11.15
C LEU A 66 -4.38 2.77 10.86
N PHE A 67 -5.47 3.52 11.06
CA PHE A 67 -5.49 4.96 10.77
C PHE A 67 -5.11 5.85 11.96
N GLY A 68 -5.31 5.39 13.20
CA GLY A 68 -5.22 6.19 14.43
C GLY A 68 -3.82 6.35 15.04
N LEU A 69 -2.82 5.61 14.57
CA LEU A 69 -1.45 5.64 15.11
C LEU A 69 -0.47 6.35 14.16
N ASP A 70 -0.61 7.65 13.87
CA ASP A 70 0.35 8.44 13.04
C ASP A 70 0.94 7.63 11.86
N PHE A 71 0.09 6.85 11.19
CA PHE A 71 0.47 5.79 10.26
C PHE A 71 0.64 6.42 8.87
N LEU A 72 1.63 7.29 8.74
CA LEU A 72 1.96 8.00 7.49
C LEU A 72 2.60 7.10 6.42
N GLN A 73 2.56 5.76 6.55
CA GLN A 73 3.27 4.88 5.63
C GLN A 73 2.58 3.58 5.20
N VAL A 74 1.34 3.28 5.60
CA VAL A 74 0.69 2.04 5.10
C VAL A 74 -0.82 2.23 5.10
N PHE A 75 -1.48 1.95 3.99
CA PHE A 75 -2.91 2.17 3.72
C PHE A 75 -3.33 3.59 3.31
N VAL A 76 -2.77 4.07 2.20
CA VAL A 76 -3.54 4.93 1.27
C VAL A 76 -3.30 4.46 -0.16
N ILE A 77 -3.93 3.34 -0.50
CA ILE A 77 -4.47 3.15 -1.84
C ILE A 77 -5.96 3.40 -1.63
N VAL A 78 -6.57 4.31 -2.38
CA VAL A 78 -8.03 4.63 -2.33
C VAL A 78 -8.50 5.62 -1.25
N ILE A 79 -7.71 6.59 -0.78
CA ILE A 79 -8.32 7.72 -0.04
C ILE A 79 -7.49 9.02 -0.08
N SER A 80 -8.03 10.03 -0.75
CA SER A 80 -7.69 11.46 -0.72
C SER A 80 -6.77 12.00 -1.83
N PRO A 81 -7.17 13.11 -2.49
CA PRO A 81 -6.34 13.93 -3.37
C PRO A 81 -5.49 14.93 -2.55
N PRO A 82 -4.51 15.63 -3.17
CA PRO A 82 -3.66 16.63 -2.52
C PRO A 82 -4.40 17.80 -1.87
#